data_AF-A0A8H4V0P6-F1
#
_entry.id   AF-A0A8H4V0P6-F1
#
_cell.length_a   1.000
_cell.length_b   1.000
_cell.length_c   1.000
_cell.angle_alpha   90.00
_cell.angle_beta   90.00
_cell.angle_gamma   90.00
#
_symmetry.space_group_name_H-M   'P 1'
#
loop_
_entity.id
_entity.type
_entity.pdbx_description
1 polymer ?
#
loop_
_entity_poly.entity_id
_entity_poly.type
_entity_poly.pdbx_seq_one_letter_code
_entity_poly.pdbx_strand_id
1 'polypeptide(L)'
;MRYAFAREDNRSAHKDFDPSFHDNFVAGVSCLNLLRHVSWLDRAARSLPMSVLSLFSSVIAQFWEEKQAITEEVRQILNGTNKAYEAQPYRTIYHGILNSKLPEEEKSLQRLAEEAQITVGAGTLATAWVMSVGMYHLLAPGSVSMLNTLRKELKEAIPDPNEPLDWNKLEKLPFLTGVVKESLRLGNGTTTRLQRIAPDETLIYTDPNTGKVWEIPPGTPISLTSLHIHHDEKIFADPESFRPERWIENPELEQYLLTFSKGSRQCVGMHLAYCEMYIVLSRIFRSFGRKDEDSGCDEIGNLELFETEERDTICVADLVVPTVWEGSQGIRMKVTD
;
A
#
# COMPACT_ATOMS: atom_id res chain seq x y z
N MET A 1 11.69 6.25 -3.15
CA MET A 1 12.65 6.53 -2.05
C MET A 1 12.96 8.02 -1.84
N ARG A 2 12.62 8.94 -2.76
CA ARG A 2 12.96 10.37 -2.64
C ARG A 2 12.45 11.03 -1.36
N TYR A 3 11.23 10.72 -0.92
CA TYR A 3 10.66 11.27 0.32
C TYR A 3 11.38 10.80 1.60
N ALA A 4 12.07 9.66 1.54
CA ALA A 4 12.87 9.14 2.65
C ALA A 4 14.33 9.62 2.52
N PHE A 5 15.05 9.22 1.48
CA PHE A 5 16.50 9.41 1.38
C PHE A 5 16.96 10.44 0.34
N ALA A 6 16.04 11.15 -0.31
CA ALA A 6 16.37 11.97 -1.49
C ALA A 6 16.98 11.17 -2.66
N ARG A 7 16.82 9.84 -2.65
CA ARG A 7 17.34 8.91 -3.66
C ARG A 7 16.27 8.47 -4.64
N GLU A 8 16.64 8.38 -5.90
CA GLU A 8 15.83 7.83 -6.98
C GLU A 8 16.56 6.67 -7.63
N ASP A 9 15.98 5.47 -7.56
CA ASP A 9 16.59 4.26 -8.09
C ASP A 9 16.36 4.11 -9.60
N ASN A 10 15.59 5.03 -10.23
CA ASN A 10 15.24 5.02 -11.66
C ASN A 10 14.73 3.66 -12.19
N ARG A 11 14.11 2.85 -11.32
CA ARG A 11 13.57 1.53 -11.66
C ARG A 11 12.56 1.59 -12.81
N SER A 12 11.77 2.67 -12.90
CA SER A 12 10.83 2.90 -13.99
C SER A 12 11.47 3.06 -15.38
N ALA A 13 12.77 3.39 -15.44
CA ALA A 13 13.52 3.53 -16.69
C ALA A 13 14.20 2.22 -17.12
N HIS A 14 14.21 1.19 -16.27
CA HIS A 14 14.67 -0.14 -16.66
C HIS A 14 13.70 -0.77 -17.66
N LYS A 15 14.23 -1.56 -18.60
CA LYS A 15 13.46 -2.19 -19.68
C LYS A 15 12.32 -3.08 -19.16
N ASP A 16 12.52 -3.70 -18.01
CA ASP A 16 11.60 -4.60 -17.31
C ASP A 16 11.06 -3.98 -16.01
N PHE A 17 11.25 -2.69 -15.80
CA PHE A 17 10.88 -1.96 -14.59
C PHE A 17 11.55 -2.46 -13.29
N ASP A 18 12.58 -3.32 -13.40
CA ASP A 18 13.32 -3.95 -12.29
C ASP A 18 12.42 -4.51 -11.15
N PRO A 19 11.93 -5.76 -11.27
CA PRO A 19 11.02 -6.36 -10.31
C PRO A 19 11.68 -6.79 -8.99
N SER A 20 13.01 -6.68 -8.86
CA SER A 20 13.77 -7.24 -7.75
C SER A 20 13.26 -6.82 -6.37
N PHE A 21 12.89 -5.55 -6.19
CA PHE A 21 12.37 -5.05 -4.92
C PHE A 21 11.02 -5.66 -4.57
N HIS A 22 10.10 -5.74 -5.54
CA HIS A 22 8.80 -6.37 -5.36
C HIS A 22 8.95 -7.84 -4.98
N ASP A 23 9.70 -8.60 -5.78
CA ASP A 23 9.83 -10.05 -5.63
C ASP A 23 10.51 -10.43 -4.32
N ASN A 24 11.55 -9.69 -3.92
CA ASN A 24 12.21 -9.89 -2.64
C ASN A 24 11.27 -9.65 -1.47
N PHE A 25 10.50 -8.57 -1.50
CA PHE A 25 9.59 -8.26 -0.41
C PHE A 25 8.47 -9.29 -0.29
N VAL A 26 7.86 -9.70 -1.41
CA VAL A 26 6.84 -10.77 -1.43
C VAL A 26 7.41 -12.09 -0.87
N ALA A 27 8.64 -12.44 -1.27
CA ALA A 27 9.32 -13.63 -0.73
C ALA A 27 9.61 -13.50 0.77
N GLY A 28 10.02 -12.32 1.24
CA GLY A 28 10.26 -12.03 2.66
C GLY A 28 8.99 -12.14 3.50
N VAL A 29 7.88 -11.57 3.03
CA VAL A 29 6.57 -11.66 3.71
C VAL A 29 6.06 -13.10 3.76
N SER A 30 6.25 -13.87 2.69
CA SER A 30 5.87 -15.29 2.66
C SER A 30 6.62 -16.10 3.72
N CYS A 31 7.89 -15.76 3.99
CA CYS A 31 8.69 -16.38 5.06
C CYS A 31 8.14 -16.06 6.47
N LEU A 32 7.57 -14.86 6.69
CA LEU A 32 6.98 -14.49 7.99
C LEU A 32 5.85 -15.43 8.41
N ASN A 33 5.08 -15.95 7.46
CA ASN A 33 4.02 -16.90 7.76
C ASN A 33 4.58 -18.21 8.35
N LEU A 34 5.69 -18.70 7.77
CA LEU A 34 6.39 -19.89 8.25
C LEU A 34 6.99 -19.66 9.65
N LEU A 35 7.60 -18.49 9.86
CA LEU A 35 8.14 -18.08 11.17
C LEU A 35 7.05 -17.96 12.25
N ARG A 36 5.82 -17.58 11.89
CA ARG A 36 4.68 -17.50 12.81
C ARG A 36 4.33 -18.86 13.42
N HIS A 37 4.44 -19.93 12.64
CA HIS A 37 4.15 -21.29 13.09
C HIS A 37 5.35 -21.97 13.76
N VAL A 38 6.56 -21.50 13.48
CA VAL A 38 7.81 -22.09 13.99
C VAL A 38 8.59 -21.05 14.80
N SER A 39 8.09 -20.72 16.00
CA SER A 39 8.60 -19.61 16.83
C SER A 39 10.06 -19.77 17.31
N TRP A 40 10.62 -20.98 17.29
CA TRP A 40 12.03 -21.20 17.60
C TRP A 40 12.95 -20.89 16.40
N LEU A 41 12.41 -20.90 15.16
CA LEU A 41 13.20 -20.68 13.95
C LEU A 41 13.75 -19.25 13.89
N ASP A 42 12.99 -18.25 14.34
CA ASP A 42 13.48 -16.87 14.47
C ASP A 42 14.67 -16.79 15.44
N ARG A 43 14.60 -17.47 16.60
CA ARG A 43 15.73 -17.51 17.55
C ARG A 43 16.96 -18.21 16.98
N ALA A 44 16.76 -19.31 16.26
CA ALA A 44 17.84 -20.04 15.61
C ALA A 44 18.45 -19.27 14.43
N ALA A 45 17.64 -18.53 13.68
CA ALA A 45 18.12 -17.65 12.63
C ALA A 45 18.95 -16.51 13.23
N ARG A 46 18.46 -15.84 14.28
CA ARG A 46 19.17 -14.75 14.96
C ARG A 46 20.49 -15.17 15.61
N SER A 47 20.70 -16.45 15.91
CA SER A 47 21.98 -16.94 16.45
C SER A 47 23.04 -17.19 15.39
N LEU A 48 22.68 -17.17 14.09
CA LEU A 48 23.60 -17.33 12.99
C LEU A 48 24.03 -15.96 12.43
N PRO A 49 25.31 -15.78 12.04
CA PRO A 49 25.73 -14.60 11.30
C PRO A 49 24.96 -14.48 9.98
N MET A 50 24.60 -13.25 9.59
CA MET A 50 23.87 -13.00 8.34
C MET A 50 24.60 -13.49 7.10
N SER A 51 25.94 -13.49 7.10
CA SER A 51 26.77 -14.06 6.03
C SER A 51 26.62 -15.58 5.88
N VAL A 52 26.24 -16.29 6.95
CA VAL A 52 25.97 -17.73 6.91
C VAL A 52 24.54 -17.96 6.42
N LEU A 53 23.57 -17.19 6.92
CA LEU A 53 22.18 -17.30 6.49
C LEU A 53 21.99 -16.98 5.00
N SER A 54 22.73 -16.00 4.48
CA SER A 54 22.71 -15.61 3.06
C SER A 54 23.19 -16.73 2.12
N LEU A 55 23.93 -17.74 2.62
CA LEU A 55 24.35 -18.89 1.80
C LEU A 55 23.20 -19.86 1.51
N PHE A 56 22.19 -19.89 2.38
CA PHE A 56 21.07 -20.83 2.28
C PHE A 56 19.85 -20.25 1.57
N SER A 57 19.83 -18.94 1.32
CA SER A 57 18.72 -18.26 0.65
C SER A 57 19.19 -17.00 -0.06
N SER A 58 18.97 -16.96 -1.38
CA SER A 58 19.21 -15.77 -2.21
C SER A 58 18.34 -14.59 -1.77
N VAL A 59 17.13 -14.85 -1.26
CA VAL A 59 16.23 -13.82 -0.72
C VAL A 59 16.86 -13.18 0.51
N ILE A 60 17.39 -13.98 1.44
CA ILE A 60 18.07 -13.46 2.64
C ILE A 60 19.33 -12.66 2.26
N ALA A 61 20.08 -13.13 1.26
CA ALA A 61 21.24 -12.41 0.76
C ALA A 61 20.86 -11.01 0.23
N GLN A 62 19.79 -10.92 -0.56
CA GLN A 62 19.32 -9.65 -1.13
C GLN A 62 18.79 -8.69 -0.05
N PHE A 63 17.99 -9.18 0.90
CA PHE A 63 17.57 -8.37 2.06
C PHE A 63 18.75 -7.86 2.88
N TRP A 64 19.81 -8.65 3.00
CA TRP A 64 21.02 -8.28 3.71
C TRP A 64 21.80 -7.19 2.96
N GLU A 65 22.00 -7.34 1.65
CA GLU A 65 22.61 -6.32 0.80
C GLU A 65 21.84 -5.00 0.86
N GLU A 66 20.52 -5.04 0.75
CA GLU A 66 19.67 -3.86 0.86
C GLU A 66 19.79 -3.20 2.24
N LYS A 67 19.77 -3.98 3.32
CA LYS A 67 19.99 -3.47 4.68
C LYS A 67 21.35 -2.80 4.83
N GLN A 68 22.41 -3.37 4.25
CA GLN A 68 23.74 -2.76 4.27
C GLN A 68 23.77 -1.43 3.49
N ALA A 69 23.16 -1.39 2.31
CA ALA A 69 23.07 -0.19 1.49
C ALA A 69 22.33 0.95 2.23
N ILE A 70 21.18 0.64 2.82
CA ILE A 70 20.41 1.58 3.66
C ILE A 70 21.24 2.08 4.85
N THR A 71 21.94 1.17 5.53
CA THR A 71 22.77 1.54 6.70
C THR A 71 23.90 2.48 6.30
N GLU A 72 24.56 2.22 5.17
CA GLU A 72 25.61 3.11 4.66
C GLU A 72 25.05 4.48 4.27
N GLU A 73 23.88 4.54 3.66
CA GLU A 73 23.23 5.79 3.31
C GLU A 73 22.87 6.63 4.54
N VAL A 74 22.28 6.01 5.56
CA VAL A 74 22.00 6.68 6.84
C VAL A 74 23.28 7.16 7.52
N ARG A 75 24.37 6.38 7.46
CA ARG A 75 25.68 6.79 7.97
C ARG A 75 26.19 8.04 7.25
N GLN A 76 26.05 8.10 5.93
CA GLN A 76 26.45 9.26 5.15
C GLN A 76 25.62 10.51 5.47
N ILE A 77 24.32 10.33 5.73
CA ILE A 77 23.43 11.41 6.18
C ILE A 77 23.86 11.94 7.55
N LEU A 78 24.10 11.05 8.52
CA LEU A 78 24.53 11.43 9.87
C LEU A 78 25.88 12.16 9.87
N ASN A 79 26.79 11.77 8.98
CA ASN A 79 28.11 12.38 8.87
C ASN A 79 28.12 13.68 8.02
N GLY A 80 27.00 14.11 7.43
CA GLY A 80 26.96 15.28 6.55
C GLY A 80 27.75 15.10 5.25
N THR A 81 27.77 13.87 4.72
CA THR A 81 28.51 13.51 3.49
C THR A 81 27.59 13.15 2.32
N ASN A 82 26.30 12.96 2.59
CA ASN A 82 25.31 12.69 1.56
C ASN A 82 24.90 14.00 0.86
N LYS A 83 25.61 14.36 -0.22
CA LYS A 83 25.34 15.55 -1.02
C LYS A 83 23.95 15.59 -1.63
N ALA A 84 23.40 14.42 -1.98
CA ALA A 84 22.06 14.33 -2.57
C ALA A 84 21.00 14.74 -1.54
N TYR A 85 21.15 14.31 -0.29
CA TYR A 85 20.31 14.69 0.83
C TYR A 85 20.41 16.19 1.15
N GLU A 86 21.62 16.74 1.21
CA GLU A 86 21.85 18.16 1.52
C GLU A 86 21.35 19.12 0.44
N ALA A 87 21.42 18.71 -0.83
CA ALA A 87 21.07 19.56 -1.96
C ALA A 87 19.57 19.62 -2.26
N GLN A 88 18.71 18.83 -1.60
CA GLN A 88 17.29 18.83 -1.92
C GLN A 88 16.58 20.10 -1.42
N PRO A 89 15.64 20.65 -2.22
CA PRO A 89 14.83 21.78 -1.80
C PRO A 89 13.65 21.38 -0.88
N TYR A 90 13.46 20.09 -0.59
CA TYR A 90 12.33 19.56 0.18
C TYR A 90 12.79 18.77 1.41
N ARG A 91 11.94 18.77 2.44
CA ARG A 91 12.17 18.05 3.70
C ARG A 91 11.88 16.57 3.51
N THR A 92 12.83 15.71 3.87
CA THR A 92 12.62 14.25 3.92
C THR A 92 12.20 13.79 5.33
N ILE A 93 11.80 12.51 5.47
CA ILE A 93 11.48 11.91 6.78
C ILE A 93 12.67 12.01 7.75
N TYR A 94 13.91 11.83 7.26
CA TYR A 94 15.10 11.93 8.11
C TYR A 94 15.41 13.35 8.56
N HIS A 95 15.14 14.36 7.72
CA HIS A 95 15.13 15.75 8.18
C HIS A 95 14.10 15.96 9.30
N GLY A 96 12.98 15.23 9.25
CA GLY A 96 11.98 15.12 10.31
C GLY A 96 12.59 14.64 11.63
N ILE A 97 13.13 13.42 11.60
CA ILE A 97 13.61 12.68 12.77
C ILE A 97 14.84 13.34 13.39
N LEU A 98 15.85 13.70 12.58
CA LEU A 98 17.12 14.24 13.09
C LEU A 98 16.95 15.60 13.78
N ASN A 99 16.06 16.45 13.25
CA ASN A 99 15.75 17.76 13.83
C ASN A 99 14.67 17.72 14.93
N SER A 100 14.21 16.53 15.32
CA SER A 100 13.19 16.38 16.35
C SER A 100 13.76 16.42 17.77
N LYS A 101 12.86 16.49 18.76
CA LYS A 101 13.18 16.42 20.20
C LYS A 101 13.36 14.98 20.70
N LEU A 102 13.46 14.00 19.81
CA LEU A 102 13.68 12.61 20.21
C LEU A 102 15.03 12.46 20.95
N PRO A 103 15.12 11.55 21.93
CA PRO A 103 16.38 11.19 22.56
C PRO A 103 17.42 10.72 21.53
N GLU A 104 18.71 10.95 21.80
CA GLU A 104 19.79 10.61 20.87
C GLU A 104 19.91 9.10 20.61
N GLU A 105 19.47 8.25 21.55
CA GLU A 105 19.40 6.80 21.37
C GLU A 105 18.42 6.39 20.24
N GLU A 106 17.31 7.13 20.07
CA GLU A 106 16.35 6.93 18.98
C GLU A 106 16.86 7.47 17.64
N LYS A 107 17.95 8.24 17.64
CA LYS A 107 18.63 8.76 16.44
C LYS A 107 19.90 7.97 16.09
N SER A 108 20.14 6.85 16.75
CA SER A 108 21.29 5.99 16.46
C SER A 108 21.24 5.44 15.03
N LEU A 109 22.41 5.20 14.44
CA LEU A 109 22.56 4.67 13.08
C LEU A 109 21.70 3.42 12.85
N GLN A 110 21.77 2.46 13.78
CA GLN A 110 21.03 1.21 13.65
C GLN A 110 19.51 1.46 13.68
N ARG A 111 19.03 2.28 14.61
CA ARG A 111 17.60 2.59 14.73
C ARG A 111 17.07 3.26 13.46
N LEU A 112 17.79 4.25 12.95
CA LEU A 112 17.42 4.98 11.73
C LEU A 112 17.44 4.09 10.49
N ALA A 113 18.40 3.16 10.39
CA ALA A 113 18.48 2.19 9.30
C ALA A 113 17.37 1.14 9.34
N GLU A 114 16.90 0.74 10.53
CA GLU A 114 15.76 -0.16 10.68
C GLU A 114 14.44 0.55 10.34
N GLU A 115 14.25 1.79 10.81
CA GLU A 115 13.08 2.62 10.45
C GLU A 115 13.03 2.92 8.94
N ALA A 116 14.19 3.09 8.31
CA ALA A 116 14.36 3.25 6.87
C ALA A 116 13.74 2.11 6.09
N GLN A 117 14.20 0.90 6.43
CA GLN A 117 13.81 -0.32 5.76
C GLN A 117 12.30 -0.55 5.91
N ILE A 118 11.76 -0.35 7.12
CA ILE A 118 10.33 -0.51 7.39
C ILE A 118 9.50 0.53 6.63
N THR A 119 9.91 1.80 6.65
CA THR A 119 9.15 2.90 6.03
C THR A 119 9.05 2.76 4.51
N VAL A 120 10.16 2.42 3.85
CA VAL A 120 10.18 2.23 2.39
C VAL A 120 9.43 0.97 1.98
N GLY A 121 9.63 -0.13 2.72
CA GLY A 121 8.92 -1.38 2.48
C GLY A 121 7.41 -1.22 2.61
N ALA A 122 6.95 -0.62 3.72
CA ALA A 122 5.52 -0.48 4.01
C ALA A 122 4.78 0.43 3.01
N GLY A 123 5.43 1.49 2.53
CA GLY A 123 4.80 2.46 1.62
C GLY A 123 4.72 2.01 0.17
N THR A 124 5.55 1.05 -0.26
CA THR A 124 5.67 0.73 -1.70
C THR A 124 4.59 -0.24 -2.17
N LEU A 125 4.47 -1.41 -1.53
CA LEU A 125 3.66 -2.49 -2.08
C LEU A 125 2.17 -2.36 -1.79
N ALA A 126 1.81 -1.89 -0.59
CA ALA A 126 0.41 -1.73 -0.22
C ALA A 126 -0.29 -0.72 -1.15
N THR A 127 0.34 0.44 -1.41
CA THR A 127 -0.23 1.45 -2.30
C THR A 127 -0.26 0.96 -3.75
N ALA A 128 0.83 0.36 -4.24
CA ALA A 128 0.89 -0.17 -5.61
C ALA A 128 -0.19 -1.23 -5.87
N TRP A 129 -0.39 -2.15 -4.93
CA TRP A 129 -1.44 -3.17 -5.01
C TRP A 129 -2.83 -2.55 -5.10
N VAL A 130 -3.17 -1.66 -4.17
CA VAL A 130 -4.49 -1.01 -4.13
C VAL A 130 -4.75 -0.22 -5.42
N MET A 131 -3.77 0.53 -5.92
CA MET A 131 -3.90 1.23 -7.20
C MET A 131 -4.13 0.27 -8.36
N SER A 132 -3.41 -0.85 -8.40
CA SER A 132 -3.54 -1.85 -9.45
C SER A 132 -4.93 -2.49 -9.45
N VAL A 133 -5.49 -2.79 -8.28
CA VAL A 133 -6.88 -3.29 -8.14
C VAL A 133 -7.88 -2.27 -8.66
N GLY A 134 -7.72 -0.99 -8.29
CA GLY A 134 -8.58 0.09 -8.80
C GLY A 134 -8.51 0.22 -10.31
N MET A 135 -7.30 0.20 -10.88
CA MET A 135 -7.09 0.25 -12.32
C MET A 135 -7.70 -0.97 -13.04
N TYR A 136 -7.60 -2.16 -12.45
CA TYR A 136 -8.25 -3.35 -12.99
C TYR A 136 -9.76 -3.15 -13.13
N HIS A 137 -10.44 -2.73 -12.07
CA HIS A 137 -11.89 -2.57 -12.10
C HIS A 137 -12.34 -1.43 -13.04
N LEU A 138 -11.53 -0.38 -13.19
CA LEU A 138 -11.79 0.68 -14.17
C LEU A 138 -11.62 0.21 -15.62
N LEU A 139 -10.79 -0.79 -15.88
CA LEU A 139 -10.53 -1.33 -17.23
C LEU A 139 -11.26 -2.64 -17.51
N ALA A 140 -11.96 -3.21 -16.53
CA ALA A 140 -12.66 -4.48 -16.65
C ALA A 140 -13.74 -4.46 -17.76
N PRO A 141 -14.10 -5.63 -18.33
CA PRO A 141 -15.27 -5.73 -19.20
C PRO A 141 -16.52 -5.23 -18.48
N GLY A 142 -17.25 -4.27 -19.07
CA GLY A 142 -18.44 -3.68 -18.48
C GLY A 142 -18.23 -2.38 -17.68
N SER A 143 -16.99 -1.94 -17.44
CA SER A 143 -16.69 -0.70 -16.69
C SER A 143 -16.72 0.59 -17.51
N VAL A 144 -17.06 0.54 -18.81
CA VAL A 144 -16.99 1.70 -19.74
C VAL A 144 -17.68 2.94 -19.14
N SER A 145 -18.91 2.78 -18.64
CA SER A 145 -19.67 3.90 -18.09
C SER A 145 -18.99 4.52 -16.86
N MET A 146 -18.38 3.69 -16.01
CA MET A 146 -17.66 4.13 -14.82
C MET A 146 -16.38 4.88 -15.21
N LEU A 147 -15.62 4.33 -16.16
CA LEU A 147 -14.41 4.98 -16.67
C LEU A 147 -14.74 6.32 -17.34
N ASN A 148 -15.77 6.38 -18.19
CA ASN A 148 -16.21 7.62 -18.84
C ASN A 148 -16.62 8.69 -17.81
N THR A 149 -17.25 8.27 -16.70
CA THR A 149 -17.65 9.18 -15.62
C THR A 149 -16.43 9.77 -14.92
N LEU A 150 -15.44 8.93 -14.56
CA LEU A 150 -14.16 9.39 -14.00
C LEU A 150 -13.45 10.34 -14.97
N ARG A 151 -13.34 9.95 -16.23
CA ARG A 151 -12.63 10.73 -17.25
C ARG A 151 -13.29 12.05 -17.54
N LYS A 152 -14.63 12.11 -17.56
CA LYS A 152 -15.36 13.37 -17.68
C LYS A 152 -15.03 14.31 -16.53
N GLU A 153 -15.10 13.83 -15.29
CA GLU A 153 -14.75 14.62 -14.10
C GLU A 153 -13.29 15.12 -14.17
N LEU A 154 -12.36 14.26 -14.60
CA LEU A 154 -10.95 14.62 -14.77
C LEU A 154 -10.71 15.62 -15.92
N LYS A 155 -11.41 15.51 -17.05
CA LYS A 155 -11.31 16.46 -18.17
C LYS A 155 -11.85 17.84 -17.79
N GLU A 156 -12.92 17.89 -17.00
CA GLU A 156 -13.48 19.14 -16.47
C GLU A 156 -12.54 19.80 -15.45
N ALA A 157 -11.95 19.00 -14.56
CA ALA A 157 -11.02 19.50 -13.54
C ALA A 157 -9.63 19.84 -14.10
N ILE A 158 -9.16 19.09 -15.11
CA ILE A 158 -7.82 19.19 -15.72
C ILE A 158 -7.99 19.45 -17.23
N PRO A 159 -8.30 20.70 -17.65
CA PRO A 159 -8.49 21.01 -19.07
C PRO A 159 -7.25 20.70 -19.90
N ASP A 160 -6.06 21.13 -19.46
CA ASP A 160 -4.79 20.80 -20.12
C ASP A 160 -4.15 19.56 -19.46
N PRO A 161 -3.99 18.43 -20.18
CA PRO A 161 -3.33 17.26 -19.62
C PRO A 161 -1.86 17.49 -19.27
N ASN A 162 -1.22 18.57 -19.70
CA ASN A 162 0.16 18.92 -19.35
C ASN A 162 0.27 19.75 -18.06
N GLU A 163 -0.85 20.27 -17.55
CA GLU A 163 -0.92 21.05 -16.31
C GLU A 163 -1.63 20.25 -15.21
N PRO A 164 -0.92 19.34 -14.50
CA PRO A 164 -1.55 18.52 -13.47
C PRO A 164 -2.05 19.37 -12.29
N LEU A 165 -3.17 18.97 -11.70
CA LEU A 165 -3.67 19.58 -10.48
C LEU A 165 -2.92 19.10 -9.24
N ASP A 166 -2.81 19.99 -8.26
CA ASP A 166 -2.36 19.64 -6.92
C ASP A 166 -3.31 18.64 -6.25
N TRP A 167 -2.75 17.75 -5.42
CA TRP A 167 -3.51 16.75 -4.66
C TRP A 167 -4.71 17.34 -3.90
N ASN A 168 -4.55 18.47 -3.22
CA ASN A 168 -5.63 19.12 -2.44
C ASN A 168 -6.85 19.52 -3.30
N LYS A 169 -6.70 19.58 -4.63
CA LYS A 169 -7.82 19.79 -5.57
C LYS A 169 -8.37 18.45 -6.05
N LEU A 170 -7.50 17.47 -6.32
CA LEU A 170 -7.88 16.12 -6.72
C LEU A 170 -8.74 15.41 -5.66
N GLU A 171 -8.41 15.53 -4.38
CA GLU A 171 -9.17 14.88 -3.30
C GLU A 171 -10.61 15.39 -3.14
N LYS A 172 -10.92 16.53 -3.77
CA LYS A 172 -12.26 17.13 -3.76
C LYS A 172 -13.13 16.67 -4.93
N LEU A 173 -12.57 15.91 -5.87
CA LEU A 173 -13.30 15.35 -7.00
C LEU A 173 -14.09 14.13 -6.51
N PRO A 174 -15.44 14.20 -6.45
CA PRO A 174 -16.24 13.19 -5.77
C PRO A 174 -16.10 11.78 -6.37
N PHE A 175 -16.06 11.66 -7.70
CA PHE A 175 -15.98 10.35 -8.34
C PHE A 175 -14.58 9.74 -8.22
N LEU A 176 -13.52 10.52 -8.44
CA LEU A 176 -12.14 10.09 -8.18
C LEU A 176 -11.95 9.65 -6.72
N THR A 177 -12.50 10.40 -5.75
CA THR A 177 -12.48 10.02 -4.34
C THR A 177 -13.24 8.73 -4.08
N GLY A 178 -14.39 8.53 -4.74
CA GLY A 178 -15.12 7.27 -4.72
C GLY A 178 -14.27 6.11 -5.26
N VAL A 179 -13.56 6.30 -6.37
CA VAL A 179 -12.66 5.31 -6.97
C VAL A 179 -11.53 4.94 -6.02
N VAL A 180 -10.88 5.95 -5.40
CA VAL A 180 -9.80 5.73 -4.43
C VAL A 180 -10.29 4.94 -3.22
N LYS A 181 -11.43 5.33 -2.64
CA LYS A 181 -12.02 4.65 -1.48
C LYS A 181 -12.47 3.22 -1.82
N GLU A 182 -13.05 2.99 -2.99
CA GLU A 182 -13.46 1.65 -3.40
C GLU A 182 -12.27 0.75 -3.71
N SER A 183 -11.21 1.31 -4.29
CA SER A 183 -9.93 0.62 -4.47
C SER A 183 -9.34 0.21 -3.12
N LEU A 184 -9.37 1.09 -2.11
CA LEU A 184 -8.92 0.77 -0.76
C LEU A 184 -9.75 -0.32 -0.09
N ARG A 185 -11.05 -0.38 -0.36
CA ARG A 185 -11.96 -1.39 0.18
C ARG A 185 -11.68 -2.78 -0.41
N LEU A 186 -11.68 -2.89 -1.74
CA LEU A 186 -11.46 -4.18 -2.42
C LEU A 186 -9.98 -4.59 -2.51
N GLY A 187 -9.07 -3.61 -2.47
CA GLY A 187 -7.64 -3.86 -2.37
C GLY A 187 -7.22 -4.43 -1.02
N ASN A 188 -8.10 -4.41 0.00
CA ASN A 188 -7.95 -4.99 1.34
C ASN A 188 -6.77 -4.47 2.21
N GLY A 189 -5.75 -3.84 1.62
CA GLY A 189 -4.56 -3.36 2.34
C GLY A 189 -3.85 -4.51 3.05
N THR A 190 -3.77 -4.46 4.37
CA THR A 190 -3.21 -5.55 5.18
C THR A 190 -4.25 -6.63 5.45
N THR A 191 -4.03 -7.84 4.94
CA THR A 191 -4.98 -8.95 5.08
C THR A 191 -4.83 -9.71 6.39
N THR A 192 -3.59 -9.81 6.93
CA THR A 192 -3.33 -10.44 8.24
C THR A 192 -4.21 -9.87 9.34
N ARG A 193 -4.75 -10.77 10.17
CA ARG A 193 -5.40 -10.40 11.42
C ARG A 193 -4.47 -9.55 12.28
N LEU A 194 -4.95 -8.38 12.72
CA LEU A 194 -4.18 -7.44 13.54
C LEU A 194 -4.35 -7.78 15.02
N GLN A 195 -3.51 -8.68 15.54
CA GLN A 195 -3.65 -9.12 16.94
C GLN A 195 -3.26 -8.05 17.98
N ARG A 196 -3.96 -8.06 19.10
CA ARG A 196 -3.66 -7.34 20.34
C ARG A 196 -3.77 -8.31 21.51
N ILE A 197 -2.93 -8.10 22.51
CA ILE A 197 -2.95 -8.86 23.76
C ILE A 197 -3.00 -7.83 24.88
N ALA A 198 -3.98 -7.97 25.75
CA ALA A 198 -4.05 -7.24 27.01
C ALA A 198 -3.36 -8.12 28.07
N PRO A 199 -2.12 -7.82 28.48
CA PRO A 199 -1.31 -8.78 29.23
C PRO A 199 -1.82 -8.97 30.67
N ASP A 200 -2.30 -7.89 31.28
CA ASP A 200 -2.55 -7.81 32.72
C ASP A 200 -3.99 -7.41 33.09
N GLU A 201 -4.85 -7.19 32.09
CA GLU A 201 -6.23 -6.74 32.29
C GLU A 201 -7.25 -7.73 31.69
N THR A 202 -8.36 -7.92 32.40
CA THR A 202 -9.54 -8.61 31.85
C THR A 202 -10.30 -7.62 31.00
N LEU A 203 -10.45 -7.90 29.71
CA LEU A 203 -11.26 -7.05 28.84
C LEU A 203 -12.74 -7.38 28.98
N ILE A 204 -13.56 -6.36 29.10
CA ILE A 204 -15.01 -6.48 29.23
C ILE A 204 -15.65 -6.04 27.92
N TYR A 205 -16.40 -6.94 27.28
CA TYR A 205 -17.20 -6.63 26.10
C TYR A 205 -18.68 -6.83 26.41
N THR A 206 -19.46 -5.76 26.31
CA THR A 206 -20.92 -5.82 26.41
C THR A 206 -21.51 -5.81 25.01
N ASP A 207 -22.17 -6.90 24.62
CA ASP A 207 -22.87 -6.98 23.35
C ASP A 207 -24.00 -5.95 23.31
N PRO A 208 -23.98 -4.98 22.38
CA PRO A 208 -24.97 -3.92 22.32
C PRO A 208 -26.38 -4.43 21.98
N ASN A 209 -26.51 -5.60 21.35
CA ASN A 209 -27.80 -6.15 20.94
C ASN A 209 -28.46 -7.02 22.01
N THR A 210 -27.66 -7.77 22.77
CA THR A 210 -28.17 -8.72 23.77
C THR A 210 -27.97 -8.25 25.21
N GLY A 211 -27.13 -7.24 25.43
CA GLY A 211 -26.70 -6.80 26.76
C GLY A 211 -25.79 -7.82 27.47
N LYS A 212 -25.41 -8.91 26.80
CA LYS A 212 -24.56 -9.94 27.38
C LYS A 212 -23.16 -9.41 27.59
N VAL A 213 -22.66 -9.55 28.82
CA VAL A 213 -21.29 -9.20 29.18
C VAL A 213 -20.39 -10.42 28.98
N TRP A 214 -19.28 -10.22 28.28
CA TRP A 214 -18.23 -11.18 28.06
C TRP A 214 -16.95 -10.68 28.74
N GLU A 215 -16.33 -11.55 29.51
CA GLU A 215 -15.04 -11.30 30.15
C GLU A 215 -13.97 -12.06 29.38
N ILE A 216 -12.97 -11.35 28.88
CA ILE A 216 -11.85 -11.93 28.13
C ILE A 216 -10.61 -11.89 29.03
N PRO A 217 -10.08 -13.05 29.45
CA PRO A 217 -8.97 -13.10 30.41
C PRO A 217 -7.70 -12.40 29.92
N PRO A 218 -6.86 -11.89 30.84
CA PRO A 218 -5.53 -11.38 30.52
C PRO A 218 -4.70 -12.41 29.74
N GLY A 219 -3.87 -11.92 28.81
CA GLY A 219 -3.03 -12.74 27.94
C GLY A 219 -3.75 -13.34 26.74
N THR A 220 -5.07 -13.14 26.59
CA THR A 220 -5.83 -13.65 25.44
C THR A 220 -5.57 -12.80 24.19
N PRO A 221 -5.08 -13.39 23.08
CA PRO A 221 -4.95 -12.66 21.82
C PRO A 221 -6.32 -12.41 21.18
N ILE A 222 -6.61 -11.14 20.87
CA ILE A 222 -7.80 -10.72 20.14
C ILE A 222 -7.34 -10.14 18.82
N SER A 223 -8.05 -10.44 17.74
CA SER A 223 -7.70 -9.92 16.43
C SER A 223 -8.93 -9.60 15.61
N LEU A 224 -8.76 -8.64 14.71
CA LEU A 224 -9.78 -8.17 13.77
C LEU A 224 -9.22 -8.27 12.36
N THR A 225 -10.10 -8.41 11.39
CA THR A 225 -9.78 -8.30 9.96
C THR A 225 -10.75 -7.31 9.33
N SER A 226 -10.21 -6.34 8.59
CA SER A 226 -11.02 -5.39 7.82
C SER A 226 -11.77 -6.09 6.69
N LEU A 227 -11.25 -7.21 6.18
CA LEU A 227 -11.83 -7.96 5.07
C LEU A 227 -13.28 -8.37 5.37
N HIS A 228 -13.58 -8.85 6.58
CA HIS A 228 -14.95 -9.22 6.95
C HIS A 228 -15.91 -8.01 6.96
N ILE A 229 -15.42 -6.82 7.35
CA ILE A 229 -16.24 -5.60 7.40
C ILE A 229 -16.43 -5.05 5.99
N HIS A 230 -15.37 -5.04 5.19
CA HIS A 230 -15.38 -4.58 3.81
C HIS A 230 -16.28 -5.41 2.89
N HIS A 231 -16.53 -6.68 3.23
CA HIS A 231 -17.37 -7.59 2.47
C HIS A 231 -18.70 -7.94 3.17
N ASP A 232 -19.07 -7.24 4.26
CA ASP A 232 -20.37 -7.45 4.91
C ASP A 232 -21.49 -6.79 4.10
N GLU A 233 -22.37 -7.60 3.52
CA GLU A 233 -23.54 -7.15 2.74
C GLU A 233 -24.48 -6.22 3.52
N LYS A 234 -24.48 -6.29 4.86
CA LYS A 234 -25.29 -5.39 5.71
C LYS A 234 -24.71 -3.97 5.78
N ILE A 235 -23.42 -3.82 5.49
CA ILE A 235 -22.71 -2.54 5.49
C ILE A 235 -22.55 -2.06 4.05
N PHE A 236 -22.07 -2.93 3.16
CA PHE A 236 -21.82 -2.64 1.75
C PHE A 236 -22.74 -3.49 0.88
N ALA A 237 -23.83 -2.90 0.37
CA ALA A 237 -24.69 -3.58 -0.61
C ALA A 237 -23.88 -3.93 -1.87
N ASP A 238 -24.03 -5.17 -2.36
CA ASP A 238 -23.20 -5.79 -3.40
C ASP A 238 -21.69 -5.63 -3.10
N PRO A 239 -21.19 -6.25 -2.02
CA PRO A 239 -19.85 -5.97 -1.51
C PRO A 239 -18.74 -6.36 -2.48
N GLU A 240 -18.95 -7.36 -3.34
CA GLU A 240 -17.96 -7.77 -4.33
C GLU A 240 -17.91 -6.80 -5.54
N SER A 241 -18.94 -5.97 -5.73
CA SER A 241 -18.99 -5.02 -6.84
C SER A 241 -18.15 -3.78 -6.54
N PHE A 242 -17.22 -3.46 -7.44
CA PHE A 242 -16.53 -2.16 -7.44
C PHE A 242 -17.51 -1.06 -7.86
N ARG A 243 -18.03 -0.30 -6.87
CA ARG A 243 -19.03 0.76 -7.10
C ARG A 243 -18.63 2.07 -6.41
N PRO A 244 -17.84 2.94 -7.06
CA PRO A 244 -17.42 4.24 -6.51
C PRO A 244 -18.57 5.13 -6.00
N GLU A 245 -19.74 5.04 -6.63
CA GLU A 245 -20.94 5.83 -6.34
C GLU A 245 -21.40 5.65 -4.90
N ARG A 246 -21.16 4.49 -4.28
CA ARG A 246 -21.57 4.22 -2.89
C ARG A 246 -21.02 5.24 -1.90
N TRP A 247 -19.83 5.78 -2.17
CA TRP A 247 -19.16 6.77 -1.31
C TRP A 247 -19.75 8.18 -1.47
N ILE A 248 -20.43 8.44 -2.59
CA ILE A 248 -21.13 9.69 -2.87
C ILE A 248 -22.57 9.61 -2.31
N GLU A 249 -23.23 8.47 -2.53
CA GLU A 249 -24.59 8.19 -2.07
C GLU A 249 -24.69 8.10 -0.55
N ASN A 250 -23.67 7.51 0.10
CA ASN A 250 -23.65 7.33 1.54
C ASN A 250 -22.25 7.61 2.13
N PRO A 251 -21.94 8.88 2.46
CA PRO A 251 -20.68 9.26 3.09
C PRO A 251 -20.41 8.57 4.44
N GLU A 252 -21.44 8.12 5.15
CA GLU A 252 -21.30 7.43 6.44
C GLU A 252 -20.54 6.10 6.32
N LEU A 253 -20.43 5.52 5.11
CA LEU A 253 -19.66 4.30 4.85
C LEU A 253 -18.18 4.46 5.19
N GLU A 254 -17.65 5.68 5.21
CA GLU A 254 -16.24 5.95 5.51
C GLU A 254 -15.83 5.45 6.91
N GLN A 255 -16.76 5.38 7.86
CA GLN A 255 -16.46 4.83 9.18
C GLN A 255 -16.14 3.31 9.15
N TYR A 256 -16.55 2.61 8.09
CA TYR A 256 -16.31 1.18 7.89
C TYR A 256 -15.13 0.92 6.94
N LEU A 257 -14.50 1.95 6.37
CA LEU A 257 -13.28 1.82 5.58
C LEU A 257 -12.06 1.67 6.52
N LEU A 258 -11.73 0.44 6.88
CA LEU A 258 -10.68 0.11 7.85
C LEU A 258 -9.33 -0.32 7.25
N THR A 259 -9.07 -0.02 5.97
CA THR A 259 -7.82 -0.39 5.27
C THR A 259 -6.57 0.15 5.97
N PHE A 260 -6.68 1.31 6.62
CA PHE A 260 -5.59 1.93 7.39
C PHE A 260 -5.67 1.66 8.90
N SER A 261 -6.56 0.77 9.35
CA SER A 261 -6.91 0.58 10.77
C SER A 261 -7.40 1.89 11.44
N LYS A 262 -7.60 1.86 12.77
CA LYS A 262 -8.04 3.01 13.58
C LYS A 262 -7.35 3.02 14.96
N GLY A 263 -7.37 4.17 15.62
CA GLY A 263 -6.83 4.36 16.97
C GLY A 263 -5.31 4.53 16.99
N SER A 264 -4.68 4.22 18.12
CA SER A 264 -3.25 4.48 18.38
C SER A 264 -2.28 3.72 17.47
N ARG A 265 -2.77 2.76 16.68
CA ARG A 265 -1.99 1.94 15.75
C ARG A 265 -2.47 2.09 14.30
N GLN A 266 -3.19 3.17 14.01
CA GLN A 266 -3.56 3.55 12.64
C GLN A 266 -2.31 3.72 11.77
N CYS A 267 -2.42 3.37 10.49
CA CYS A 267 -1.34 3.50 9.53
C CYS A 267 -0.83 4.95 9.46
N VAL A 268 0.47 5.13 9.72
CA VAL A 268 1.13 6.43 9.65
C VAL A 268 1.26 6.95 8.20
N GLY A 269 1.28 6.03 7.23
CA GLY A 269 1.41 6.34 5.80
C GLY A 269 0.10 6.71 5.09
N MET A 270 -1.02 6.77 5.80
CA MET A 270 -2.36 6.97 5.21
C MET A 270 -2.41 8.17 4.25
N HIS A 271 -1.92 9.33 4.68
CA HIS A 271 -1.95 10.56 3.88
C HIS A 271 -1.06 10.47 2.63
N LEU A 272 0.10 9.81 2.74
CA LEU A 272 0.98 9.58 1.59
C LEU A 272 0.31 8.65 0.58
N ALA A 273 -0.31 7.56 1.04
CA ALA A 273 -1.02 6.62 0.18
C ALA A 273 -2.17 7.31 -0.57
N TYR A 274 -2.99 8.12 0.12
CA TYR A 274 -4.03 8.91 -0.55
C TYR A 274 -3.44 9.82 -1.62
N CYS A 275 -2.40 10.60 -1.28
CA CYS A 275 -1.73 11.50 -2.23
C CYS A 275 -1.25 10.76 -3.49
N GLU A 276 -0.54 9.65 -3.31
CA GLU A 276 -0.04 8.82 -4.41
C GLU A 276 -1.19 8.30 -5.28
N MET A 277 -2.24 7.74 -4.67
CA MET A 277 -3.40 7.22 -5.39
C MET A 277 -4.12 8.31 -6.19
N TYR A 278 -4.38 9.48 -5.60
CA TYR A 278 -5.05 10.58 -6.30
C TYR A 278 -4.23 11.04 -7.50
N ILE A 279 -2.93 11.31 -7.31
CA ILE A 279 -2.05 11.80 -8.37
C ILE A 279 -1.91 10.78 -9.50
N VAL A 280 -1.65 9.52 -9.16
CA VAL A 280 -1.39 8.47 -10.15
C VAL A 280 -2.65 8.15 -10.94
N LEU A 281 -3.78 7.88 -10.26
CA LEU A 281 -5.02 7.54 -10.95
C LEU A 281 -5.53 8.72 -11.79
N SER A 282 -5.46 9.95 -11.29
CA SER A 282 -5.85 11.12 -12.10
C SER A 282 -4.95 11.29 -13.31
N ARG A 283 -3.64 11.07 -13.17
CA ARG A 283 -2.69 11.25 -14.27
C ARG A 283 -2.88 10.19 -15.35
N ILE A 284 -2.99 8.94 -14.94
CA ILE A 284 -3.19 7.80 -15.85
C ILE A 284 -4.50 7.98 -16.61
N PHE A 285 -5.61 8.15 -15.90
CA PHE A 285 -6.92 8.24 -16.54
C PHE A 285 -7.26 9.62 -17.11
N ARG A 286 -6.40 10.64 -16.96
CA ARG A 286 -6.47 11.85 -17.78
C ARG A 286 -5.70 11.73 -19.09
N SER A 287 -4.65 10.92 -19.11
CA SER A 287 -3.71 10.81 -20.24
C SER A 287 -4.04 9.65 -21.19
N PHE A 288 -4.53 8.53 -20.65
CA PHE A 288 -4.85 7.33 -21.42
C PHE A 288 -6.35 7.09 -21.49
N GLY A 289 -6.85 6.68 -22.66
CA GLY A 289 -8.23 6.25 -22.86
C GLY A 289 -8.41 4.74 -22.91
N ARG A 290 -9.54 4.30 -23.45
CA ARG A 290 -9.86 2.90 -23.77
C ARG A 290 -10.33 2.82 -25.22
N LYS A 291 -9.98 1.77 -25.95
CA LYS A 291 -10.29 1.66 -27.40
C LYS A 291 -11.77 1.72 -27.77
N ASP A 292 -12.64 1.30 -26.85
CA ASP A 292 -14.09 1.28 -27.02
C ASP A 292 -14.78 2.50 -26.39
N GLU A 293 -14.00 3.46 -25.90
CA GLU A 293 -14.45 4.80 -25.57
C GLU A 293 -14.26 5.72 -26.79
N ASP A 294 -15.11 6.74 -26.91
CA ASP A 294 -14.91 7.81 -27.89
C ASP A 294 -13.74 8.69 -27.39
N SER A 295 -12.52 8.21 -27.65
CA SER A 295 -11.27 8.86 -27.29
C SER A 295 -11.20 10.25 -27.90
N GLY A 296 -11.12 11.28 -27.06
CA GLY A 296 -10.87 12.63 -27.53
C GLY A 296 -9.45 12.77 -28.09
N CYS A 297 -9.15 13.87 -28.77
CA CYS A 297 -7.87 14.11 -29.44
C CYS A 297 -6.65 14.28 -28.51
N ASP A 298 -6.86 14.33 -27.19
CA ASP A 298 -5.84 14.72 -26.20
C ASP A 298 -5.16 13.52 -25.51
N GLU A 299 -5.49 12.31 -25.92
CA GLU A 299 -5.02 11.07 -25.30
C GLU A 299 -3.70 10.60 -25.93
N ILE A 300 -2.76 10.14 -25.10
CA ILE A 300 -1.44 9.66 -25.57
C ILE A 300 -1.45 8.17 -25.96
N GLY A 301 -2.59 7.50 -25.81
CA GLY A 301 -2.80 6.09 -26.13
C GLY A 301 -3.94 5.48 -25.32
N ASN A 302 -4.16 4.18 -25.51
CA ASN A 302 -5.19 3.41 -24.85
C ASN A 302 -4.60 2.45 -23.83
N LEU A 303 -5.29 2.23 -22.71
CA LEU A 303 -4.96 1.21 -21.72
C LEU A 303 -5.93 0.03 -21.82
N GLU A 304 -5.38 -1.17 -21.86
CA GLU A 304 -6.14 -2.42 -21.91
C GLU A 304 -5.56 -3.41 -20.89
N LEU A 305 -6.42 -4.22 -20.28
CA LEU A 305 -5.97 -5.38 -19.51
C LEU A 305 -5.19 -6.34 -20.43
N PHE A 306 -4.10 -6.91 -19.89
CA PHE A 306 -3.26 -7.85 -20.60
C PHE A 306 -3.17 -9.15 -19.81
N GLU A 307 -3.79 -10.23 -20.32
CA GLU A 307 -3.75 -11.55 -19.68
C GLU A 307 -4.02 -11.49 -18.16
N THR A 308 -5.04 -10.72 -17.79
CA THR A 308 -5.45 -10.47 -16.41
C THR A 308 -6.94 -10.73 -16.30
N GLU A 309 -7.33 -11.47 -15.27
CA GLU A 309 -8.71 -11.85 -14.98
C GLU A 309 -9.10 -11.38 -13.57
N GLU A 310 -10.38 -11.46 -13.23
CA GLU A 310 -10.89 -11.02 -11.92
C GLU A 310 -10.23 -11.77 -10.76
N ARG A 311 -9.96 -13.07 -10.93
CA ARG A 311 -9.24 -13.85 -9.91
C ARG A 311 -7.85 -13.32 -9.58
N ASP A 312 -7.23 -12.51 -10.46
CA ASP A 312 -5.93 -11.88 -10.21
C ASP A 312 -6.03 -10.66 -9.27
N THR A 313 -7.23 -10.24 -8.89
CA THR A 313 -7.45 -9.21 -7.85
C THR A 313 -7.91 -9.78 -6.51
N ILE A 314 -8.32 -11.05 -6.49
CA ILE A 314 -8.90 -11.69 -5.31
C ILE A 314 -7.78 -12.15 -4.36
N CYS A 315 -7.85 -11.69 -3.12
CA CYS A 315 -6.97 -12.17 -2.06
C CYS A 315 -7.38 -13.58 -1.62
N VAL A 316 -6.45 -14.54 -1.73
CA VAL A 316 -6.69 -15.95 -1.38
C VAL A 316 -5.98 -16.40 -0.11
N ALA A 317 -5.10 -15.58 0.48
CA ALA A 317 -4.33 -15.95 1.67
C ALA A 317 -4.17 -14.81 2.68
N ASP A 318 -4.14 -15.19 3.97
CA ASP A 318 -4.01 -14.29 5.11
C ASP A 318 -2.53 -13.91 5.37
N LEU A 319 -1.98 -13.04 4.52
CA LEU A 319 -0.59 -12.55 4.61
C LEU A 319 -0.53 -11.05 4.91
N VAL A 320 0.67 -10.50 5.17
CA VAL A 320 0.82 -9.04 5.45
C VAL A 320 0.37 -8.19 4.27
N VAL A 321 0.58 -8.69 3.05
CA VAL A 321 0.08 -8.11 1.81
C VAL A 321 -0.91 -9.09 1.16
N PRO A 322 -1.90 -8.59 0.40
CA PRO A 322 -2.86 -9.45 -0.28
C PRO A 322 -2.11 -10.35 -1.24
N THR A 323 -2.44 -11.64 -1.21
CA THR A 323 -1.78 -12.65 -2.03
C THR A 323 -2.83 -13.30 -2.91
N VAL A 324 -2.51 -13.43 -4.19
CA VAL A 324 -3.36 -14.01 -5.22
C VAL A 324 -3.08 -15.51 -5.39
N TRP A 325 -3.86 -16.18 -6.23
CA TRP A 325 -3.72 -17.61 -6.51
C TRP A 325 -2.35 -17.97 -7.10
N GLU A 326 -1.89 -19.20 -6.82
CA GLU A 326 -0.58 -19.70 -7.28
C GLU A 326 -0.53 -19.81 -8.81
N GLY A 327 0.40 -19.09 -9.44
CA GLY A 327 0.54 -19.03 -10.90
C GLY A 327 0.04 -17.74 -11.53
N SER A 328 -0.66 -16.89 -10.77
CA SER A 328 -1.00 -15.54 -11.21
C SER A 328 0.26 -14.75 -11.59
N GLN A 329 0.15 -13.96 -12.66
CA GLN A 329 1.17 -13.00 -13.07
C GLN A 329 0.90 -11.59 -12.52
N GLY A 330 -0.07 -11.49 -11.59
CA GLY A 330 -0.58 -10.22 -11.08
C GLY A 330 -1.43 -9.47 -12.10
N ILE A 331 -1.76 -8.22 -11.75
CA ILE A 331 -2.53 -7.32 -12.60
C ILE A 331 -1.60 -6.72 -13.65
N ARG A 332 -1.85 -7.03 -14.92
CA ARG A 332 -1.05 -6.59 -16.05
C ARG A 332 -1.89 -5.81 -17.04
N MET A 333 -1.29 -4.76 -17.58
CA MET A 333 -1.91 -3.86 -18.53
C MET A 333 -0.92 -3.57 -19.66
N LYS A 334 -1.46 -3.29 -20.84
CA LYS A 334 -0.68 -2.86 -21.99
C LYS A 334 -1.18 -1.51 -22.46
N VAL A 335 -0.24 -0.68 -22.91
CA VAL A 335 -0.55 0.51 -23.69
C VAL A 335 -0.67 0.08 -25.15
N THR A 336 -1.73 0.51 -25.82
CA THR A 336 -1.90 0.33 -27.25
C THR A 336 -2.11 1.67 -27.92
N ASP A 337 -1.77 1.73 -29.21
CA ASP A 337 -2.09 2.88 -30.05
C ASP A 337 -3.62 3.15 -30.11
#